data_AF-A0AB33GTW2-F1
#
_entry.id   AF-A0AB33GTW2-F1
#
_cell.length_a   1.000
_cell.length_b   1.000
_cell.length_c   1.000
_cell.angle_alpha   90.00
_cell.angle_beta   90.00
_cell.angle_gamma   90.00
#
_symmetry.space_group_name_H-M   'P 1'
#
loop_
_entity.id
_entity.type
_entity.pdbx_description
1 polymer ?
#
loop_
_entity_poly.entity_id
_entity_poly.type
_entity_poly.pdbx_seq_one_letter_code
_entity_poly.pdbx_strand_id
1 'polypeptide(L)'
;MDIRTRKTKFLESLDSTEVIRKAVSLAIDCIIDNNNSNEDTPLVITSYDDFCRIQVLNYVQEFCEAAFPDMDEYYFNPNILRINGKTSEEACINLIKLLRSTKGILFWSDASSWFASLPDGLFHVVNIDQKIVTRGLNKKNSKPTIINKDYSVDTLLSELFLNGAHMEQTNVRNVSEGDMKFYDECHAGLIRTIPAPIGASYDEEITINSPDWQKLACVALRRYQSKECHDGMQWDTTDHGWTDVIAYPFVEEIQSMDNSGYRQCLVGLVTINNSNANSPYLSTVWIHPFYRRGRLLSKLWPKLQELYGSNFEIEQPNENMKAFLKNVKHTDY
;
A
#
# COMPACT_ATOMS: atom_id res chain seq x y z
N MET A 1 2.84 9.10 5.74
CA MET A 1 3.41 8.83 4.40
C MET A 1 3.63 7.34 4.26
N ASP A 2 3.02 6.76 3.25
CA ASP A 2 3.07 5.32 2.97
C ASP A 2 4.49 4.86 2.60
N ILE A 3 4.72 3.54 2.69
CA ILE A 3 6.05 2.94 2.54
C ILE A 3 6.57 3.04 1.10
N ARG A 4 5.72 3.06 0.06
CA ARG A 4 6.16 3.26 -1.33
C ARG A 4 6.61 4.69 -1.61
N THR A 5 5.87 5.68 -1.14
CA THR A 5 6.27 7.08 -1.28
C THR A 5 7.59 7.34 -0.56
N ARG A 6 7.79 6.73 0.63
CA ARG A 6 9.08 6.73 1.33
C ARG A 6 10.17 6.07 0.49
N LYS A 7 9.92 4.87 -0.06
CA LYS A 7 10.88 4.13 -0.90
C LYS A 7 11.38 5.01 -2.04
N THR A 8 10.45 5.64 -2.79
CA THR A 8 10.79 6.45 -3.97
C THR A 8 11.69 7.62 -3.59
N LYS A 9 11.27 8.44 -2.61
CA LYS A 9 12.06 9.59 -2.14
C LYS A 9 13.44 9.17 -1.60
N PHE A 10 13.49 8.07 -0.85
CA PHE A 10 14.73 7.56 -0.29
C PHE A 10 15.70 7.15 -1.39
N LEU A 11 15.25 6.36 -2.36
CA LEU A 11 16.08 5.91 -3.48
C LEU A 11 16.61 7.06 -4.35
N GLU A 12 15.81 8.13 -4.51
CA GLU A 12 16.21 9.36 -5.20
C GLU A 12 17.27 10.15 -4.43
N SER A 13 17.25 10.12 -3.10
CA SER A 13 18.25 10.78 -2.26
C SER A 13 19.57 10.01 -2.13
N LEU A 14 19.62 8.74 -2.51
CA LEU A 14 20.83 7.93 -2.41
C LEU A 14 21.89 8.36 -3.44
N ASP A 15 23.01 8.87 -2.94
CA ASP A 15 24.26 9.03 -3.69
C ASP A 15 25.02 7.69 -3.71
N SER A 16 24.64 6.81 -4.65
CA SER A 16 25.20 5.46 -4.77
C SER A 16 25.15 4.94 -6.21
N THR A 17 25.82 3.81 -6.45
CA THR A 17 25.80 3.15 -7.76
C THR A 17 24.42 2.56 -8.07
N GLU A 18 24.13 2.35 -9.36
CA GLU A 18 22.87 1.72 -9.80
C GLU A 18 22.66 0.33 -9.18
N VAL A 19 23.73 -0.45 -9.02
CA VAL A 19 23.69 -1.78 -8.37
C VAL A 19 23.24 -1.67 -6.92
N ILE A 20 23.79 -0.71 -6.18
CA ILE A 20 23.43 -0.48 -4.77
C ILE A 20 22.00 0.03 -4.65
N ARG A 21 21.61 1.05 -5.45
CA ARG A 21 20.24 1.56 -5.48
C ARG A 21 19.23 0.45 -5.80
N LYS A 22 19.55 -0.43 -6.75
CA LYS A 22 18.72 -1.58 -7.10
C LYS A 22 18.63 -2.60 -5.96
N ALA A 23 19.75 -2.92 -5.29
CA ALA A 23 19.76 -3.82 -4.14
C ALA A 23 18.93 -3.29 -2.97
N VAL A 24 19.07 -2.00 -2.66
CA VAL A 24 18.25 -1.32 -1.65
C VAL A 24 16.78 -1.34 -2.04
N SER A 25 16.45 -1.01 -3.30
CA SER A 25 15.07 -1.06 -3.81
C SER A 25 14.42 -2.43 -3.61
N LEU A 26 15.12 -3.50 -4.00
CA LEU A 26 14.63 -4.86 -3.89
C LEU A 26 14.56 -5.36 -2.44
N ALA A 27 15.44 -4.87 -1.57
CA ALA A 27 15.37 -5.12 -0.13
C ALA A 27 14.14 -4.47 0.49
N ILE A 28 13.86 -3.21 0.14
CA ILE A 28 12.64 -2.51 0.59
C ILE A 28 11.39 -3.24 0.08
N ASP A 29 11.42 -3.80 -1.13
CA ASP A 29 10.27 -4.60 -1.61
C ASP A 29 9.97 -5.81 -0.72
N CYS A 30 10.99 -6.47 -0.18
CA CYS A 30 10.80 -7.55 0.80
C CYS A 30 10.17 -7.04 2.11
N ILE A 31 10.52 -5.81 2.54
CA ILE A 31 9.88 -5.17 3.70
C ILE A 31 8.42 -4.81 3.42
N ILE A 32 8.11 -4.38 2.19
CA ILE A 32 6.73 -4.14 1.75
C ILE A 32 5.93 -5.45 1.74
N ASP A 33 6.53 -6.55 1.26
CA ASP A 33 5.90 -7.87 1.29
C ASP A 33 5.54 -8.28 2.74
N ASN A 34 6.50 -8.19 3.66
CA ASN A 34 6.30 -8.48 5.09
C ASN A 34 5.17 -7.65 5.71
N ASN A 35 5.17 -6.33 5.46
CA ASN A 35 4.14 -5.44 5.98
C ASN A 35 2.75 -5.79 5.44
N ASN A 36 2.66 -6.22 4.17
CA ASN A 36 1.38 -6.57 3.54
C ASN A 36 0.85 -7.93 4.02
N SER A 37 1.72 -8.92 4.25
CA SER A 37 1.33 -10.24 4.76
C SER A 37 1.21 -10.29 6.29
N ASN A 38 1.60 -9.22 7.00
CA ASN A 38 1.74 -9.19 8.45
C ASN A 38 2.67 -10.32 8.94
N GLU A 39 3.79 -10.49 8.24
CA GLU A 39 4.83 -11.47 8.52
C GLU A 39 6.15 -10.77 8.84
N ASP A 40 6.98 -11.42 9.66
CA ASP A 40 8.33 -10.95 10.01
C ASP A 40 9.40 -11.85 9.38
N THR A 41 9.28 -12.16 8.09
CA THR A 41 10.26 -12.99 7.39
C THR A 41 11.62 -12.27 7.36
N PRO A 42 12.71 -12.84 7.91
CA PRO A 42 13.97 -12.14 7.95
C PRO A 42 14.58 -11.92 6.56
N LEU A 43 15.24 -10.78 6.39
CA LEU A 43 15.88 -10.34 5.15
C LEU A 43 17.38 -10.59 5.22
N VAL A 44 17.92 -11.28 4.22
CA VAL A 44 19.35 -11.59 4.09
C VAL A 44 19.92 -10.90 2.87
N ILE A 45 20.92 -10.03 3.07
CA ILE A 45 21.72 -9.46 1.98
C ILE A 45 22.93 -10.37 1.72
N THR A 46 23.08 -10.87 0.49
CA THR A 46 24.22 -11.69 0.08
C THR A 46 25.11 -10.96 -0.92
N SER A 47 26.41 -10.85 -0.62
CA SER A 47 27.41 -10.37 -1.57
C SER A 47 28.82 -10.74 -1.13
N TYR A 48 29.70 -11.04 -2.07
CA TYR A 48 31.15 -11.18 -1.86
C TYR A 48 31.89 -9.83 -1.82
N ASP A 49 31.24 -8.75 -2.27
CA ASP A 49 31.80 -7.39 -2.19
C ASP A 49 31.41 -6.76 -0.85
N ASP A 50 32.36 -6.71 0.07
CA ASP A 50 32.17 -6.15 1.41
C ASP A 50 31.71 -4.69 1.37
N PHE A 51 32.25 -3.89 0.45
CA PHE A 51 31.88 -2.47 0.33
C PHE A 51 30.44 -2.33 -0.12
N CYS A 52 30.05 -3.07 -1.17
CA CYS A 52 28.67 -3.06 -1.67
C CYS A 52 27.69 -3.54 -0.59
N ARG A 53 28.01 -4.64 0.09
CA ARG A 53 27.17 -5.22 1.13
C ARG A 53 26.96 -4.26 2.31
N ILE A 54 28.03 -3.65 2.81
CA ILE A 54 27.96 -2.72 3.94
C ILE A 54 27.11 -1.50 3.57
N GLN A 55 27.29 -0.92 2.38
CA GLN A 55 26.48 0.20 1.94
C GLN A 55 25.00 -0.16 1.83
N VAL A 56 24.67 -1.30 1.22
CA VAL A 56 23.27 -1.76 1.11
C VAL A 56 22.65 -1.98 2.49
N LEU A 57 23.37 -2.63 3.42
CA LEU A 57 22.86 -2.85 4.78
C LEU A 57 22.60 -1.53 5.50
N ASN A 58 23.52 -0.56 5.42
CA ASN A 58 23.36 0.75 6.05
C ASN A 58 22.14 1.49 5.51
N TYR A 59 21.95 1.53 4.18
CA TYR A 59 20.80 2.19 3.57
C TYR A 59 19.48 1.48 3.88
N VAL A 60 19.46 0.14 3.91
CA VAL A 60 18.25 -0.61 4.28
C VAL A 60 17.90 -0.37 5.74
N GLN A 61 18.89 -0.36 6.64
CA GLN A 61 18.70 -0.04 8.05
C GLN A 61 18.14 1.39 8.21
N GLU A 62 18.78 2.39 7.60
CA GLU A 62 18.35 3.79 7.63
C GLU A 62 16.90 3.96 7.16
N PHE A 63 16.55 3.31 6.05
CA PHE A 63 15.18 3.31 5.54
C PHE A 63 14.19 2.72 6.56
N CYS A 64 14.50 1.55 7.10
CA CYS A 64 13.62 0.82 8.00
C CYS A 64 13.43 1.57 9.33
N GLU A 65 14.48 2.13 9.92
CA GLU A 65 14.39 2.94 11.14
C GLU A 65 13.54 4.19 10.93
N ALA A 66 13.65 4.84 9.77
CA ALA A 66 12.81 5.99 9.42
C ALA A 66 11.35 5.59 9.13
N ALA A 67 11.13 4.42 8.54
CA ALA A 67 9.81 3.91 8.19
C ALA A 67 9.04 3.38 9.41
N PHE A 68 9.74 2.80 10.39
CA PHE A 68 9.18 2.13 11.56
C PHE A 68 9.83 2.64 12.87
N PRO A 69 9.57 3.90 13.26
CA PRO A 69 10.24 4.55 14.40
C PRO A 69 9.90 3.93 15.76
N ASP A 70 8.80 3.19 15.86
CA ASP A 70 8.33 2.58 17.11
C ASP A 70 8.93 1.18 17.38
N MET A 71 9.77 0.66 16.48
CA MET A 71 10.41 -0.64 16.64
C MET A 71 11.58 -0.60 17.63
N ASP A 72 11.94 -1.76 18.19
CA ASP A 72 13.12 -1.90 19.06
C ASP A 72 14.39 -1.43 18.32
N GLU A 73 15.25 -0.69 19.01
CA GLU A 73 16.49 -0.10 18.47
C GLU A 73 17.40 -1.13 17.77
N TYR A 74 17.32 -2.40 18.17
CA TYR A 74 18.12 -3.48 17.61
C TYR A 74 17.40 -4.28 16.52
N TYR A 75 16.17 -3.92 16.16
CA TYR A 75 15.34 -4.71 15.26
C TYR A 75 15.85 -4.72 13.80
N PHE A 76 16.42 -3.61 13.34
CA PHE A 76 17.00 -3.51 11.99
C PHE A 76 18.53 -3.53 11.98
N ASN A 77 19.17 -3.80 13.12
CA ASN A 77 20.62 -3.93 13.17
C ASN A 77 21.07 -5.16 12.36
N PRO A 78 22.02 -5.01 11.42
CA PRO A 78 22.45 -6.09 10.56
C PRO A 78 23.28 -7.13 11.32
N ASN A 79 22.85 -8.39 11.27
CA ASN A 79 23.54 -9.50 11.90
C ASN A 79 24.12 -10.48 10.88
N ILE A 80 25.28 -11.08 11.19
CA ILE A 80 25.87 -12.10 10.31
C ILE A 80 25.03 -13.39 10.37
N LEU A 81 24.58 -13.87 9.21
CA LEU A 81 23.90 -15.15 9.08
C LEU A 81 24.89 -16.21 8.59
N ARG A 82 25.49 -16.92 9.54
CA ARG A 82 26.39 -18.04 9.25
C ARG A 82 25.85 -19.33 9.84
N ILE A 83 25.17 -20.12 9.03
CA ILE A 83 24.56 -21.38 9.46
C ILE A 83 25.42 -22.55 8.97
N ASN A 84 26.33 -23.00 9.84
CA ASN A 84 27.11 -24.21 9.57
C ASN A 84 26.21 -25.44 9.83
N GLY A 85 25.95 -26.27 8.82
CA GLY A 85 25.18 -27.52 9.01
C GLY A 85 25.22 -28.39 7.77
N LYS A 86 25.58 -29.66 7.93
CA LYS A 86 25.64 -30.61 6.80
C LYS A 86 24.25 -31.17 6.48
N THR A 87 23.35 -31.18 7.47
CA THR A 87 21.96 -31.58 7.32
C THR A 87 21.01 -30.41 7.57
N SER A 88 19.77 -30.57 7.13
CA SER A 88 18.69 -29.60 7.36
C SER A 88 18.39 -29.44 8.85
N GLU A 89 18.44 -30.53 9.62
CA GLU A 89 18.16 -30.56 11.05
C GLU A 89 19.24 -29.81 11.83
N GLU A 90 20.52 -30.08 11.53
CA GLU A 90 21.65 -29.35 12.11
C GLU A 90 21.56 -27.84 11.81
N ALA A 91 21.24 -27.50 10.56
CA ALA A 91 21.08 -26.12 10.13
C ALA A 91 19.93 -25.43 10.89
N CYS A 92 18.78 -26.08 11.06
CA CYS A 92 17.66 -25.56 11.85
C CYS A 92 18.04 -25.37 13.33
N ILE A 93 18.73 -26.32 13.95
CA ILE A 93 19.20 -26.19 15.34
C ILE A 93 20.14 -25.00 15.49
N ASN A 94 21.04 -24.80 14.54
CA ASN A 94 21.98 -23.68 14.57
C ASN A 94 21.30 -22.34 14.29
N LEU A 95 20.29 -22.31 13.42
CA LEU A 95 19.43 -21.14 13.24
C LEU A 95 18.70 -20.78 14.55
N ILE A 96 18.09 -21.76 15.24
CA ILE A 96 17.42 -21.53 16.53
C ILE A 96 18.40 -20.96 17.56
N LYS A 97 19.64 -21.46 17.61
CA LYS A 97 20.66 -20.91 18.51
C LYS A 97 20.98 -19.45 18.17
N LEU A 98 21.16 -19.13 16.89
CA LEU A 98 21.41 -17.76 16.43
C LEU A 98 20.25 -16.83 16.79
N LEU A 99 19.02 -17.21 16.47
CA LEU A 99 17.81 -16.40 16.73
C LEU A 99 17.51 -16.21 18.23
N ARG A 100 18.05 -17.06 19.11
CA ARG A 100 17.96 -16.86 20.57
C ARG A 100 18.93 -15.80 21.08
N SER A 101 20.05 -15.60 20.40
CA SER A 101 21.08 -14.62 20.77
C SER A 101 21.00 -13.31 19.98
N THR A 102 20.28 -13.33 18.86
CA THR A 102 20.18 -12.22 17.92
C THR A 102 18.76 -11.69 17.91
N LYS A 103 18.63 -10.37 18.06
CA LYS A 103 17.37 -9.66 17.83
C LYS A 103 17.35 -9.11 16.41
N GLY A 104 16.16 -9.00 15.84
CA GLY A 104 15.94 -8.32 14.57
C GLY A 104 15.81 -9.24 13.36
N ILE A 105 15.51 -8.60 12.22
CA ILE A 105 15.18 -9.29 10.96
C ILE A 105 16.21 -9.08 9.87
N LEU A 106 17.17 -8.17 10.04
CA LEU A 106 18.17 -7.86 9.03
C LEU A 106 19.43 -8.70 9.22
N PHE A 107 19.77 -9.46 8.19
CA PHE A 107 20.91 -10.36 8.17
C PHE A 107 21.78 -10.15 6.93
N TRP A 108 23.03 -10.62 7.01
CA TRP A 108 23.93 -10.64 5.88
C TRP A 108 24.79 -11.89 5.83
N SER A 109 25.22 -12.28 4.63
CA SER A 109 26.23 -13.33 4.45
C SER A 109 27.00 -13.12 3.15
N ASP A 110 28.15 -13.79 3.01
CA ASP A 110 28.93 -13.69 1.77
C ASP A 110 28.21 -14.34 0.58
N ALA A 111 27.49 -15.44 0.83
CA ALA A 111 26.81 -16.20 -0.20
C ALA A 111 25.64 -17.01 0.35
N SER A 112 24.68 -17.32 -0.51
CA SER A 112 23.53 -18.17 -0.16
C SER A 112 23.91 -19.58 0.29
N SER A 113 25.12 -20.04 -0.03
CA SER A 113 25.67 -21.32 0.43
C SER A 113 25.80 -21.38 1.96
N TRP A 114 25.91 -20.25 2.65
CA TRP A 114 26.03 -20.19 4.11
C TRP A 114 24.77 -20.60 4.86
N PHE A 115 23.65 -20.70 4.16
CA PHE A 115 22.36 -21.09 4.72
C PHE A 115 21.58 -22.03 3.79
N ALA A 116 22.24 -22.61 2.77
CA ALA A 116 21.60 -23.46 1.77
C ALA A 116 20.98 -24.75 2.34
N SER A 117 21.47 -25.25 3.49
CA SER A 117 20.89 -26.45 4.11
C SER A 117 19.52 -26.22 4.76
N LEU A 118 19.10 -24.96 4.94
CA LEU A 118 17.84 -24.61 5.58
C LEU A 118 16.62 -24.92 4.69
N PRO A 119 15.44 -25.17 5.28
CA PRO A 119 14.18 -25.27 4.56
C PRO A 119 13.87 -24.06 3.69
N ASP A 120 13.07 -24.27 2.65
CA ASP A 120 12.62 -23.24 1.71
C ASP A 120 11.76 -22.18 2.41
N GLY A 121 11.82 -20.93 1.93
CA GLY A 121 10.88 -19.88 2.31
C GLY A 121 11.04 -19.29 3.72
N LEU A 122 12.16 -19.55 4.40
CA LEU A 122 12.47 -18.99 5.72
C LEU A 122 13.00 -17.56 5.68
N PHE A 123 13.59 -17.13 4.56
CA PHE A 123 14.23 -15.82 4.41
C PHE A 123 13.88 -15.19 3.08
N HIS A 124 13.69 -13.87 3.11
CA HIS A 124 13.92 -13.03 1.95
C HIS A 124 15.41 -12.94 1.69
N VAL A 125 15.82 -13.05 0.43
CA VAL A 125 17.22 -13.00 0.02
C VAL A 125 17.36 -11.98 -1.10
N VAL A 126 18.15 -10.95 -0.85
CA VAL A 126 18.65 -10.04 -1.89
C VAL A 126 20.08 -10.41 -2.19
N ASN A 127 20.27 -10.97 -3.38
CA ASN A 127 21.57 -11.43 -3.84
C ASN A 127 22.20 -10.44 -4.81
N ILE A 128 23.43 -10.04 -4.50
CA ILE A 128 24.25 -9.13 -5.29
C ILE A 128 25.47 -9.93 -5.78
N ASP A 129 25.39 -10.39 -7.03
CA ASP A 129 26.46 -11.12 -7.70
C ASP A 129 27.00 -10.27 -8.85
N GLN A 130 28.20 -9.71 -8.66
CA GLN A 130 28.81 -8.75 -9.58
C GLN A 130 27.90 -7.52 -9.82
N LYS A 131 27.28 -7.42 -11.01
CA LYS A 131 26.34 -6.35 -11.37
C LYS A 131 24.88 -6.81 -11.40
N ILE A 132 24.63 -8.08 -11.08
CA ILE A 132 23.29 -8.67 -11.12
C ILE A 132 22.73 -8.67 -9.71
N VAL A 133 21.58 -8.01 -9.55
CA VAL A 133 20.83 -7.94 -8.31
C VAL A 133 19.52 -8.67 -8.49
N THR A 134 19.24 -9.63 -7.62
CA THR A 134 17.99 -10.41 -7.61
C THR A 134 17.42 -10.48 -6.21
N ARG A 135 16.09 -10.47 -6.09
CA ARG A 135 15.40 -10.82 -4.84
C ARG A 135 14.64 -12.12 -4.96
N GLY A 136 14.41 -12.77 -3.83
CA GLY A 136 13.72 -14.03 -3.79
C GLY A 136 13.59 -14.62 -2.39
N LEU A 137 13.04 -15.82 -2.32
CA LEU A 137 13.02 -16.61 -1.09
C LEU A 137 14.17 -17.62 -1.09
N ASN A 138 14.77 -17.88 0.08
CA ASN A 138 15.79 -18.91 0.18
C ASN A 138 15.23 -20.28 -0.26
N LYS A 139 16.11 -21.11 -0.83
CA LYS A 139 15.76 -22.43 -1.32
C LYS A 139 16.83 -23.43 -0.92
N LYS A 140 16.39 -24.57 -0.41
CA LYS A 140 17.26 -25.63 0.09
C LYS A 140 18.14 -26.17 -1.04
N ASN A 141 19.44 -26.19 -0.80
CA ASN A 141 20.48 -26.68 -1.71
C ASN A 141 20.37 -26.13 -3.14
N SER A 142 19.81 -24.92 -3.29
CA SER A 142 19.55 -24.30 -4.59
C SER A 142 19.71 -22.80 -4.51
N LYS A 143 19.63 -22.14 -5.66
CA LYS A 143 19.57 -20.68 -5.71
C LYS A 143 18.21 -20.20 -5.20
N PRO A 144 18.14 -18.99 -4.61
CA PRO A 144 16.88 -18.40 -4.19
C PRO A 144 15.84 -18.39 -5.33
N THR A 145 14.58 -18.59 -4.97
CA THR A 145 13.46 -18.49 -5.91
C THR A 145 13.30 -17.02 -6.30
N ILE A 146 13.58 -16.67 -7.55
CA ILE A 146 13.53 -15.28 -8.01
C ILE A 146 12.09 -14.77 -8.00
N ILE A 147 11.87 -13.63 -7.35
CA ILE A 147 10.62 -12.89 -7.36
C ILE A 147 10.81 -11.66 -8.25
N ASN A 148 10.08 -11.60 -9.36
CA ASN A 148 10.14 -10.50 -10.34
C ASN A 148 9.20 -9.34 -10.00
N LYS A 149 8.41 -9.46 -8.94
CA LYS A 149 7.51 -8.39 -8.51
C LYS A 149 8.37 -7.20 -8.05
N ASP A 150 8.02 -6.00 -8.50
CA ASP A 150 8.62 -4.73 -8.06
C ASP A 150 7.47 -3.80 -7.67
N TYR A 151 7.67 -3.05 -6.59
CA TYR A 151 6.73 -2.04 -6.13
C TYR A 151 7.21 -0.67 -6.59
N SER A 152 6.96 -0.37 -7.87
CA SER A 152 7.27 0.91 -8.49
C SER A 152 6.00 1.75 -8.68
N VAL A 153 6.19 3.01 -9.12
CA VAL A 153 5.08 3.91 -9.48
C VAL A 153 4.26 3.32 -10.65
N ASP A 154 4.92 2.58 -11.55
CA ASP A 154 4.28 2.03 -12.75
C ASP A 154 3.27 0.91 -12.44
N THR A 155 3.37 0.26 -11.27
CA THR A 155 2.47 -0.84 -10.92
C THR A 155 1.21 -0.37 -10.20
N LEU A 156 1.16 0.88 -9.70
CA LEU A 156 0.08 1.40 -8.86
C LEU A 156 -1.31 1.18 -9.47
N LEU A 157 -1.50 1.54 -10.74
CA LEU A 157 -2.80 1.45 -11.40
C LEU A 157 -3.26 0.01 -11.61
N SER A 158 -2.33 -0.88 -11.97
CA SER A 158 -2.64 -2.30 -12.17
C SER A 158 -3.10 -2.96 -10.87
N GLU A 159 -2.56 -2.51 -9.74
CA GLU A 159 -2.84 -3.11 -8.44
C GLU A 159 -4.24 -2.81 -7.89
N LEU A 160 -4.93 -1.79 -8.42
CA LEU A 160 -6.34 -1.50 -8.12
C LEU A 160 -7.30 -2.63 -8.55
N PHE A 161 -6.84 -3.50 -9.45
CA PHE A 161 -7.61 -4.59 -10.06
C PHE A 161 -7.24 -5.98 -9.53
N LEU A 162 -6.28 -6.10 -8.58
CA LEU A 162 -5.83 -7.40 -8.08
C LEU A 162 -6.93 -8.23 -7.40
N ASN A 163 -7.94 -7.58 -6.82
CA ASN A 163 -9.10 -8.24 -6.21
C ASN A 163 -10.28 -8.44 -7.19
N GLY A 164 -10.14 -8.05 -8.46
CA GLY A 164 -11.18 -8.20 -9.48
C GLY A 164 -11.19 -9.60 -10.09
N ALA A 165 -11.83 -10.56 -9.43
CA ALA A 165 -11.89 -11.96 -9.89
C ALA A 165 -12.54 -12.15 -11.29
N HIS A 166 -13.30 -11.16 -11.76
CA HIS A 166 -13.97 -11.18 -13.07
C HIS A 166 -13.20 -10.43 -14.17
N MET A 167 -12.00 -9.92 -13.87
CA MET A 167 -11.18 -9.20 -14.84
C MET A 167 -10.00 -10.04 -15.31
N GLU A 168 -9.69 -9.96 -16.60
CA GLU A 168 -8.34 -10.33 -17.03
C GLU A 168 -7.34 -9.42 -16.31
N GLN A 169 -6.38 -10.05 -15.62
CA GLN A 169 -5.25 -9.38 -14.94
C GLN A 169 -4.25 -8.84 -15.99
N THR A 170 -4.74 -8.00 -16.90
CA THR A 170 -3.91 -7.26 -17.85
C THR A 170 -3.39 -6.00 -17.18
N ASN A 171 -2.07 -5.77 -17.32
CA ASN A 171 -1.42 -4.57 -16.82
C ASN A 171 -2.11 -3.31 -17.35
N VAL A 172 -2.44 -2.40 -16.44
CA VAL A 172 -2.94 -1.07 -16.73
C VAL A 172 -1.75 -0.14 -16.81
N ARG A 173 -1.53 0.44 -18.00
CA ARG A 173 -0.33 1.25 -18.30
C ARG A 173 -0.54 2.73 -18.03
N ASN A 174 -1.79 3.19 -18.02
CA ASN A 174 -2.14 4.60 -17.85
C ASN A 174 -3.54 4.77 -17.26
N VAL A 175 -3.85 5.99 -16.84
CA VAL A 175 -5.12 6.36 -16.20
C VAL A 175 -6.32 6.09 -17.11
N SER A 176 -6.20 6.35 -18.42
CA SER A 176 -7.29 6.12 -19.38
C SER A 176 -7.68 4.66 -19.49
N GLU A 177 -6.70 3.74 -19.52
CA GLU A 177 -6.96 2.29 -19.52
C GLU A 177 -7.65 1.85 -18.22
N GLY A 178 -7.20 2.37 -17.07
CA GLY A 178 -7.82 2.09 -15.78
C GLY A 178 -9.24 2.62 -15.69
N ASP A 179 -9.48 3.82 -16.22
CA ASP A 179 -10.80 4.43 -16.26
C ASP A 179 -11.79 3.64 -17.11
N MET A 180 -11.38 3.20 -18.29
CA MET A 180 -12.20 2.33 -19.15
C MET A 180 -12.55 1.02 -18.45
N LYS A 181 -11.61 0.38 -17.75
CA LYS A 181 -11.91 -0.85 -16.98
C LYS A 181 -12.97 -0.60 -15.91
N PHE A 182 -12.84 0.47 -15.12
CA PHE A 182 -13.85 0.81 -14.11
C PHE A 182 -15.20 1.21 -14.74
N TYR A 183 -15.18 1.86 -15.90
CA TYR A 183 -16.38 2.15 -16.67
C TYR A 183 -17.12 0.86 -17.06
N ASP A 184 -16.39 -0.14 -17.57
CA ASP A 184 -16.96 -1.44 -17.94
C ASP A 184 -17.52 -2.19 -16.72
N GLU A 185 -16.82 -2.19 -15.58
CA GLU A 185 -17.37 -2.77 -14.33
C GLU A 185 -18.69 -2.09 -13.95
N CYS A 186 -18.73 -0.76 -14.02
CA CYS A 186 -19.92 0.02 -13.68
C CYS A 186 -21.06 -0.27 -14.65
N HIS A 187 -20.76 -0.38 -15.95
CA HIS A 187 -21.73 -0.75 -16.97
C HIS A 187 -22.32 -2.14 -16.72
N ALA A 188 -21.49 -3.10 -16.31
CA ALA A 188 -21.89 -4.45 -15.92
C ALA A 188 -22.64 -4.53 -14.57
N GLY A 189 -22.65 -3.44 -13.79
CA GLY A 189 -23.32 -3.39 -12.47
C GLY A 189 -22.51 -4.06 -11.35
N LEU A 190 -21.19 -4.15 -11.50
CA LEU A 190 -20.28 -4.83 -10.58
C LEU A 190 -19.75 -3.92 -9.48
N ILE A 191 -20.53 -3.71 -8.42
CA ILE A 191 -20.03 -2.97 -7.26
C ILE A 191 -18.99 -3.78 -6.47
N ARG A 192 -17.79 -3.21 -6.26
CA ARG A 192 -16.75 -3.78 -5.40
C ARG A 192 -16.03 -2.70 -4.60
N THR A 193 -15.33 -3.14 -3.56
CA THR A 193 -14.35 -2.30 -2.88
C THR A 193 -13.10 -2.13 -3.75
N ILE A 194 -12.43 -0.99 -3.63
CA ILE A 194 -11.25 -0.68 -4.46
C ILE A 194 -10.00 -0.72 -3.57
N PRO A 195 -9.14 -1.74 -3.68
CA PRO A 195 -7.96 -1.85 -2.84
C PRO A 195 -6.95 -0.75 -3.18
N ALA A 196 -6.27 -0.22 -2.17
CA ALA A 196 -5.05 0.53 -2.37
C ALA A 196 -3.95 -0.40 -2.96
N PRO A 197 -3.01 0.14 -3.74
CA PRO A 197 -1.82 -0.60 -4.14
C PRO A 197 -1.03 -1.13 -2.93
N ILE A 198 -0.32 -2.23 -3.07
CA ILE A 198 0.39 -2.91 -1.96
C ILE A 198 1.43 -1.99 -1.34
N GLY A 199 1.35 -1.71 -0.05
CA GLY A 199 2.25 -0.75 0.60
C GLY A 199 1.94 0.72 0.31
N ALA A 200 0.78 1.02 -0.29
CA ALA A 200 0.16 2.34 -0.32
C ALA A 200 -1.09 2.36 0.56
N SER A 201 -1.53 3.56 0.93
CA SER A 201 -2.77 3.82 1.65
C SER A 201 -3.47 5.01 1.01
N TYR A 202 -4.80 5.06 1.10
CA TYR A 202 -5.56 6.26 0.78
C TYR A 202 -5.20 7.38 1.76
N ASP A 203 -5.09 8.59 1.24
CA ASP A 203 -4.90 9.79 2.04
C ASP A 203 -6.19 10.10 2.80
N GLU A 204 -6.07 10.77 3.97
CA GLU A 204 -7.25 11.25 4.69
C GLU A 204 -8.05 12.28 3.89
N GLU A 205 -7.36 13.02 3.02
CA GLU A 205 -7.91 14.02 2.10
C GLU A 205 -7.35 13.79 0.71
N ILE A 206 -8.23 13.46 -0.23
CA ILE A 206 -7.88 13.28 -1.64
C ILE A 206 -8.26 14.56 -2.37
N THR A 207 -7.27 15.17 -3.01
CA THR A 207 -7.39 16.48 -3.68
C THR A 207 -6.85 16.41 -5.10
N ILE A 208 -6.89 17.53 -5.81
CA ILE A 208 -6.26 17.70 -7.13
C ILE A 208 -4.77 17.28 -7.16
N ASN A 209 -4.05 17.45 -6.05
CA ASN A 209 -2.63 17.12 -5.92
C ASN A 209 -2.37 15.66 -5.51
N SER A 210 -3.43 14.89 -5.23
CA SER A 210 -3.29 13.49 -4.85
C SER A 210 -2.92 12.61 -6.06
N PRO A 211 -2.22 11.49 -5.83
CA PRO A 211 -1.86 10.56 -6.90
C PRO A 211 -3.06 10.09 -7.75
N ASP A 212 -2.82 9.92 -9.04
CA ASP A 212 -3.88 9.53 -9.99
C ASP A 212 -4.60 8.23 -9.63
N TRP A 213 -3.94 7.28 -8.99
CA TRP A 213 -4.59 6.03 -8.56
C TRP A 213 -5.70 6.27 -7.52
N GLN A 214 -5.52 7.26 -6.64
CA GLN A 214 -6.54 7.63 -5.64
C GLN A 214 -7.70 8.35 -6.31
N LYS A 215 -7.39 9.33 -7.19
CA LYS A 215 -8.39 10.04 -7.97
C LYS A 215 -9.24 9.08 -8.80
N LEU A 216 -8.59 8.12 -9.45
CA LEU A 216 -9.24 7.08 -10.25
C LEU A 216 -10.18 6.20 -9.41
N ALA A 217 -9.74 5.78 -8.22
CA ALA A 217 -10.58 5.00 -7.31
C ALA A 217 -11.82 5.78 -6.84
N CYS A 218 -11.68 7.06 -6.49
CA CYS A 218 -12.80 7.91 -6.11
C CYS A 218 -13.80 8.10 -7.26
N VAL A 219 -13.32 8.39 -8.46
CA VAL A 219 -14.15 8.56 -9.66
C VAL A 219 -14.90 7.28 -9.99
N ALA A 220 -14.24 6.12 -9.91
CA ALA A 220 -14.86 4.82 -10.12
C ALA A 220 -16.03 4.59 -9.17
N LEU A 221 -15.85 4.87 -7.87
CA LEU A 221 -16.91 4.75 -6.87
C LEU A 221 -18.07 5.72 -7.14
N ARG A 222 -17.76 6.98 -7.48
CA ARG A 222 -18.76 8.00 -7.78
C ARG A 222 -19.57 7.68 -9.04
N ARG A 223 -18.96 6.98 -10.01
CA ARG A 223 -19.64 6.46 -11.20
C ARG A 223 -20.71 5.42 -10.84
N TYR A 224 -20.41 4.52 -9.89
CA TYR A 224 -21.43 3.61 -9.34
C TYR A 224 -22.57 4.36 -8.67
N GLN A 225 -22.25 5.32 -7.79
CA GLN A 225 -23.27 6.16 -7.16
C GLN A 225 -24.14 6.87 -8.22
N SER A 226 -23.51 7.46 -9.24
CA SER A 226 -24.24 8.17 -10.32
C SER A 226 -25.26 7.28 -11.00
N LYS A 227 -24.89 6.03 -11.26
CA LYS A 227 -25.77 5.02 -11.85
C LYS A 227 -26.88 4.56 -10.90
N GLU A 228 -26.59 4.42 -9.59
CA GLU A 228 -27.58 4.09 -8.55
C GLU A 228 -28.59 5.23 -8.33
N CYS A 229 -28.13 6.48 -8.32
CA CYS A 229 -28.92 7.66 -7.99
C CYS A 229 -29.50 8.39 -9.21
N HIS A 230 -29.09 8.03 -10.42
CA HIS A 230 -29.44 8.70 -11.68
C HIS A 230 -29.13 10.20 -11.68
N ASP A 231 -28.00 10.60 -11.09
CA ASP A 231 -27.66 12.02 -10.89
C ASP A 231 -26.85 12.63 -12.05
N GLY A 232 -26.47 11.82 -13.05
CA GLY A 232 -25.85 12.31 -14.28
C GLY A 232 -24.43 12.87 -14.10
N MET A 233 -23.73 12.51 -13.02
CA MET A 233 -22.37 12.98 -12.75
C MET A 233 -21.39 12.72 -13.91
N GLN A 234 -20.52 13.71 -14.15
CA GLN A 234 -19.47 13.72 -15.20
C GLN A 234 -18.06 13.92 -14.61
N TRP A 235 -17.86 13.60 -13.33
CA TRP A 235 -16.56 13.81 -12.68
C TRP A 235 -15.52 12.80 -13.19
N ASP A 236 -14.29 13.27 -13.35
CA ASP A 236 -13.19 12.50 -13.95
C ASP A 236 -11.89 12.74 -13.17
N THR A 237 -10.78 12.17 -13.64
CA THR A 237 -9.46 12.26 -12.98
C THR A 237 -8.65 13.49 -13.38
N THR A 238 -9.18 14.34 -14.27
CA THR A 238 -8.50 15.54 -14.74
C THR A 238 -8.46 16.62 -13.67
N ASP A 239 -7.50 17.53 -13.76
CA ASP A 239 -7.40 18.67 -12.85
C ASP A 239 -8.68 19.52 -12.83
N HIS A 240 -9.37 19.63 -13.96
CA HIS A 240 -10.67 20.30 -14.04
C HIS A 240 -11.74 19.59 -13.22
N GLY A 241 -11.80 18.25 -13.26
CA GLY A 241 -12.72 17.48 -12.44
C GLY A 241 -12.46 17.65 -10.94
N TRP A 242 -11.21 17.83 -10.53
CA TRP A 242 -10.81 17.96 -9.12
C TRP A 242 -10.68 19.40 -8.62
N THR A 243 -10.94 20.39 -9.48
CA THR A 243 -10.93 21.79 -9.10
C THR A 243 -11.99 22.03 -8.02
N ASP A 244 -11.56 22.57 -6.88
CA ASP A 244 -12.40 22.85 -5.71
C ASP A 244 -13.14 21.64 -5.12
N VAL A 245 -12.71 20.41 -5.41
CA VAL A 245 -13.29 19.19 -4.84
C VAL A 245 -12.30 18.54 -3.89
N ILE A 246 -12.76 18.27 -2.67
CA ILE A 246 -12.01 17.50 -1.67
C ILE A 246 -12.81 16.23 -1.37
N ALA A 247 -12.19 15.06 -1.54
CA ALA A 247 -12.79 13.78 -1.23
C ALA A 247 -12.20 13.21 0.07
N TYR A 248 -13.08 12.82 0.99
CA TYR A 248 -12.73 12.13 2.22
C TYR A 248 -13.11 10.64 2.07
N PRO A 249 -12.14 9.74 1.90
CA PRO A 249 -12.44 8.33 1.66
C PRO A 249 -12.92 7.65 2.96
N PHE A 250 -13.86 6.70 2.80
CA PHE A 250 -14.13 5.69 3.81
C PHE A 250 -13.35 4.44 3.45
N VAL A 251 -12.50 3.98 4.37
CA VAL A 251 -11.61 2.84 4.16
C VAL A 251 -11.81 1.75 5.20
N GLU A 252 -11.63 0.50 4.78
CA GLU A 252 -11.66 -0.69 5.64
C GLU A 252 -10.54 -1.65 5.22
N GLU A 253 -9.98 -2.39 6.19
CA GLU A 253 -8.99 -3.44 5.92
C GLU A 253 -9.67 -4.73 5.47
N ILE A 254 -9.38 -5.19 4.25
CA ILE A 254 -10.01 -6.36 3.64
C ILE A 254 -8.94 -7.34 3.16
N GLN A 255 -9.10 -8.62 3.51
CA GLN A 255 -8.24 -9.69 2.99
C GLN A 255 -8.34 -9.77 1.46
N SER A 256 -7.20 -9.74 0.79
CA SER A 256 -7.12 -9.85 -0.66
C SER A 256 -7.55 -11.23 -1.15
N MET A 257 -8.22 -11.30 -2.30
CA MET A 257 -8.78 -12.54 -2.86
C MET A 257 -7.69 -13.55 -3.27
N ASP A 258 -6.50 -13.06 -3.61
CA ASP A 258 -5.32 -13.84 -3.95
C ASP A 258 -4.52 -14.30 -2.71
N ASN A 259 -5.05 -14.07 -1.50
CA ASN A 259 -4.38 -14.29 -0.22
C ASN A 259 -3.04 -13.56 -0.05
N SER A 260 -2.81 -12.49 -0.81
CA SER A 260 -1.57 -11.68 -0.68
C SER A 260 -1.47 -10.91 0.63
N GLY A 261 -2.54 -10.85 1.43
CA GLY A 261 -2.60 -10.15 2.72
C GLY A 261 -3.82 -9.24 2.85
N TYR A 262 -3.88 -8.48 3.93
CA TYR A 262 -4.90 -7.44 4.13
C TYR A 262 -4.53 -6.18 3.35
N ARG A 263 -5.54 -5.53 2.78
CA ARG A 263 -5.38 -4.24 2.12
C ARG A 263 -6.44 -3.26 2.54
N GLN A 264 -6.00 -2.02 2.72
CA GLN A 264 -6.89 -0.89 2.85
C GLN A 264 -7.69 -0.73 1.56
N CYS A 265 -9.01 -0.82 1.67
CA CYS A 265 -9.91 -0.73 0.53
C CYS A 265 -10.84 0.47 0.68
N LEU A 266 -11.05 1.22 -0.40
CA LEU A 266 -12.08 2.23 -0.48
C LEU A 266 -13.46 1.56 -0.50
N VAL A 267 -14.28 1.89 0.50
CA VAL A 267 -15.64 1.36 0.69
C VAL A 267 -16.70 2.45 0.64
N GLY A 268 -16.33 3.69 0.37
CA GLY A 268 -17.20 4.85 0.42
C GLY A 268 -16.40 6.13 0.31
N LEU A 269 -17.07 7.26 0.12
CA LEU A 269 -16.44 8.58 0.22
C LEU A 269 -17.47 9.68 0.51
N VAL A 270 -16.97 10.78 1.05
CA VAL A 270 -17.65 12.09 1.10
C VAL A 270 -16.95 13.03 0.15
N THR A 271 -17.69 13.83 -0.62
CA THR A 271 -17.11 14.95 -1.38
C THR A 271 -17.59 16.28 -0.83
N ILE A 272 -16.64 17.17 -0.58
CA ILE A 272 -16.88 18.58 -0.27
C ILE A 272 -16.59 19.38 -1.53
N ASN A 273 -17.51 20.27 -1.89
CA ASN A 273 -17.28 21.31 -2.88
C ASN A 273 -16.85 22.59 -2.15
N ASN A 274 -15.71 23.13 -2.56
CA ASN A 274 -15.08 24.30 -1.96
C ASN A 274 -14.94 25.47 -2.96
N SER A 275 -15.78 25.48 -4.00
CA SER A 275 -15.74 26.54 -5.05
C SER A 275 -15.98 27.94 -4.47
N ASN A 276 -16.72 28.01 -3.36
CA ASN A 276 -16.79 29.17 -2.50
C ASN A 276 -16.12 28.86 -1.17
N ALA A 277 -14.87 29.33 -0.98
CA ALA A 277 -14.10 29.11 0.24
C ALA A 277 -14.78 29.63 1.52
N ASN A 278 -15.73 30.57 1.40
CA ASN A 278 -16.48 31.09 2.55
C ASN A 278 -17.75 30.27 2.86
N SER A 279 -18.14 29.36 1.97
CA SER A 279 -19.34 28.52 2.11
C SER A 279 -19.12 27.16 1.45
N PRO A 280 -18.16 26.36 1.95
CA PRO A 280 -17.98 24.99 1.51
C PRO A 280 -19.23 24.17 1.85
N TYR A 281 -19.56 23.21 1.00
CA TYR A 281 -20.72 22.37 1.19
C TYR A 281 -20.44 20.91 0.89
N LEU A 282 -21.11 20.03 1.62
CA LEU A 282 -21.09 18.62 1.34
C LEU A 282 -21.97 18.35 0.12
N SER A 283 -21.35 17.87 -0.94
CA SER A 283 -22.02 17.56 -2.20
C SER A 283 -22.53 16.13 -2.22
N THR A 284 -21.69 15.16 -1.84
CA THR A 284 -22.08 13.74 -1.87
C THR A 284 -21.57 12.97 -0.67
N VAL A 285 -22.38 12.01 -0.22
CA VAL A 285 -21.93 10.91 0.64
C VAL A 285 -22.42 9.61 0.04
N TRP A 286 -21.51 8.69 -0.18
CA TRP A 286 -21.87 7.34 -0.57
C TRP A 286 -21.04 6.32 0.19
N ILE A 287 -21.71 5.26 0.67
CA ILE A 287 -21.09 4.15 1.39
C ILE A 287 -21.59 2.86 0.74
N HIS A 288 -20.65 1.99 0.42
CA HIS A 288 -20.91 0.67 -0.15
C HIS A 288 -21.93 -0.09 0.72
N PRO A 289 -22.98 -0.72 0.14
CA PRO A 289 -24.10 -1.29 0.88
C PRO A 289 -23.72 -2.17 2.08
N PHE A 290 -22.74 -3.06 1.93
CA PHE A 290 -22.25 -3.94 3.01
C PHE A 290 -21.58 -3.21 4.18
N TYR A 291 -21.15 -1.96 4.02
CA TYR A 291 -20.40 -1.19 5.03
C TYR A 291 -21.23 -0.06 5.68
N ARG A 292 -22.48 0.18 5.24
CA ARG A 292 -23.34 1.29 5.71
C ARG A 292 -23.59 1.30 7.23
N ARG A 293 -23.56 0.13 7.88
CA ARG A 293 -23.79 0.01 9.35
C ARG A 293 -22.53 0.17 10.20
N GLY A 294 -21.38 0.48 9.60
CA GLY A 294 -20.10 0.68 10.29
C GLY A 294 -19.94 2.03 11.01
N ARG A 295 -20.98 2.89 10.99
CA ARG A 295 -20.95 4.27 11.53
C ARG A 295 -19.85 5.14 10.88
N LEU A 296 -19.48 4.86 9.64
CA LEU A 296 -18.36 5.50 8.93
C LEU A 296 -18.51 7.03 8.86
N LEU A 297 -19.67 7.52 8.40
CA LEU A 297 -19.95 8.95 8.37
C LEU A 297 -19.94 9.56 9.78
N SER A 298 -20.53 8.89 10.79
CA SER A 298 -20.52 9.39 12.17
C SER A 298 -19.11 9.54 12.74
N LYS A 299 -18.16 8.69 12.34
CA LYS A 299 -16.75 8.78 12.78
C LYS A 299 -16.03 9.95 12.10
N LEU A 300 -16.31 10.19 10.81
CA LEU A 300 -15.71 11.28 10.03
C LEU A 300 -16.33 12.65 10.37
N TRP A 301 -17.60 12.68 10.77
CA TRP A 301 -18.39 13.90 10.95
C TRP A 301 -17.74 14.97 11.85
N PRO A 302 -17.19 14.64 13.03
CA PRO A 302 -16.55 15.65 13.88
C PRO A 302 -15.40 16.38 13.18
N LYS A 303 -14.61 15.65 12.37
CA LYS A 303 -13.51 16.23 11.59
C LYS A 303 -14.04 17.18 10.52
N LEU A 304 -15.14 16.82 9.84
CA LEU A 304 -15.78 17.72 8.86
C LEU A 304 -16.32 18.98 9.53
N GLN A 305 -16.92 18.89 10.72
CA GLN A 305 -17.39 20.06 11.46
C GLN A 305 -16.25 20.94 11.96
N GLU A 306 -15.10 20.37 12.31
CA GLU A 306 -13.91 21.12 12.67
C GLU A 306 -13.37 21.92 11.47
N LEU A 307 -13.31 21.31 10.30
CA LEU A 307 -12.75 21.90 9.09
C LEU A 307 -13.68 22.93 8.42
N TYR A 308 -14.97 22.62 8.35
CA TYR A 308 -15.95 23.40 7.58
C TYR A 308 -16.95 24.17 8.46
N GLY A 309 -16.81 24.06 9.78
CA GLY A 309 -17.71 24.67 10.76
C GLY A 309 -18.86 23.76 11.16
N SER A 310 -19.49 24.02 12.29
CA SER A 310 -20.52 23.13 12.86
C SER A 310 -21.76 22.97 11.98
N ASN A 311 -22.01 23.94 11.08
CA ASN A 311 -23.22 24.07 10.25
C ASN A 311 -22.88 24.33 8.78
N PHE A 312 -21.87 23.64 8.22
CA PHE A 312 -21.63 23.71 6.78
C PHE A 312 -22.85 23.23 5.97
N GLU A 313 -23.00 23.75 4.76
CA GLU A 313 -24.16 23.50 3.90
C GLU A 313 -24.15 22.05 3.37
N ILE A 314 -25.34 21.47 3.21
CA ILE A 314 -25.54 20.11 2.69
C ILE A 314 -26.35 20.20 1.40
N GLU A 315 -25.78 19.75 0.29
CA GLU A 315 -26.45 19.73 -1.00
C GLU A 315 -27.55 18.66 -1.02
N GLN A 316 -28.80 19.09 -1.13
CA GLN A 316 -29.98 18.25 -1.39
C GLN A 316 -30.04 16.92 -0.58
N PRO A 317 -30.07 16.95 0.76
CA PRO A 317 -30.03 15.74 1.56
C PRO A 317 -31.28 14.87 1.33
N ASN A 318 -31.06 13.58 1.03
CA ASN A 318 -32.14 12.59 0.99
C ASN A 318 -32.62 12.21 2.41
N GLU A 319 -33.68 11.40 2.51
CA GLU A 319 -34.27 11.02 3.80
C GLU A 319 -33.29 10.34 4.77
N ASN A 320 -32.34 9.54 4.26
CA ASN A 320 -31.31 8.92 5.10
C ASN A 320 -30.34 9.97 5.66
N MET A 321 -29.93 10.93 4.83
CA MET A 321 -29.07 12.03 5.26
C MET A 321 -29.80 12.93 6.26
N LYS A 322 -31.06 13.30 6.01
CA LYS A 322 -31.87 14.09 6.97
C LYS A 322 -31.97 13.40 8.34
N ALA A 323 -32.23 12.08 8.35
CA ALA A 323 -32.26 11.30 9.59
C ALA A 323 -30.91 11.30 10.32
N PHE A 324 -29.80 11.22 9.57
CA PHE A 324 -28.46 11.36 10.13
C PHE A 324 -28.21 12.76 10.72
N LEU A 325 -28.52 13.83 9.98
CA LEU A 325 -28.34 15.23 10.38
C LEU A 325 -29.10 15.54 11.68
N LYS A 326 -30.34 15.05 11.80
CA LYS A 326 -31.14 15.17 13.02
C LYS A 326 -30.49 14.48 14.23
N ASN A 327 -29.84 13.33 14.01
CA ASN A 327 -29.15 12.59 15.07
C ASN A 327 -27.89 13.32 15.55
N VAL A 328 -27.12 13.89 14.62
CA VAL A 328 -25.91 14.68 14.95
C VAL A 328 -26.22 16.13 15.35
N LYS A 329 -27.51 16.51 15.40
CA LYS A 329 -27.99 17.85 15.75
C LYS A 329 -27.41 18.94 14.84
N HIS A 330 -27.30 18.65 13.55
CA HIS A 330 -26.96 19.67 12.54
C HIS A 330 -28.09 20.70 12.49
N THR A 331 -27.74 21.98 12.39
CA THR A 331 -28.76 23.03 12.37
C THR A 331 -29.71 22.83 11.18
N ASP A 332 -30.98 23.15 11.37
CA ASP A 332 -32.08 23.02 10.38
C ASP A 332 -32.66 21.61 10.13
N TYR A 333 -32.30 20.57 10.90
CA TYR A 333 -32.80 19.18 10.72
C TYR A 333 -33.28 18.42 11.96
#